data_AF-A0A930X443-F1
#
_entry.id   AF-A0A930X443-F1
#
_cell.length_a   1.000
_cell.length_b   1.000
_cell.length_c   1.000
_cell.angle_alpha   90.00
_cell.angle_beta   90.00
_cell.angle_gamma   90.00
#
_symmetry.space_group_name_H-M   'P 1'
#
loop_
_entity.id
_entity.type
_entity.pdbx_description
1 polymer ?
#
loop_
_entity_poly.entity_id
_entity_poly.type
_entity_poly.pdbx_seq_one_letter_code
_entity_poly.pdbx_strand_id
1 'polypeptide(L)'
;MSGTNQNPGSEQFSLVSLEKSQQAASSYSNMSRRARGEADSTLSVNEEEAKEKLAPPKPAPKTKDSAAKDQDKKKKPAKKAPPLRGEDAIDDSLDDILAKIEEFNRSVRVLMTNASAAAKNISLVVITPLLPLLNTLLRLLNAPLQFINLLSRKINERMSGKAPSSTAQADTVAAEDLHEETEAAPAPPAAKTASFSDMLELNILFTDNMKKALYKKKPGMTQKLGAMEEDLIVSNALLAIAECAEFTAELPSPSTGIYAGKKIYDIMSNVNKDDVAIFLGFVKAYPGKYIGKEWKISETFATWLINNAPIAE
;
A
#
# COMPACT_ATOMS: atom_id res chain seq x y z
N MET A 1 -43.65 -21.24 34.40
CA MET A 1 -42.95 -22.12 33.44
C MET A 1 -42.60 -21.28 32.22
N SER A 2 -41.42 -20.67 32.25
CA SER A 2 -40.95 -19.79 31.17
C SER A 2 -40.20 -20.63 30.15
N GLY A 3 -40.78 -20.78 28.96
CA GLY A 3 -40.18 -21.51 27.85
C GLY A 3 -39.10 -20.67 27.17
N THR A 4 -37.84 -21.08 27.32
CA THR A 4 -36.72 -20.62 26.52
C THR A 4 -36.86 -21.15 25.09
N ASN A 5 -37.19 -20.25 24.17
CA ASN A 5 -37.25 -20.50 22.74
C ASN A 5 -35.82 -20.44 22.18
N GLN A 6 -35.15 -21.60 22.06
CA GLN A 6 -33.86 -21.71 21.38
C GLN A 6 -34.11 -21.71 19.87
N ASN A 7 -33.51 -20.74 19.17
CA ASN A 7 -33.57 -20.60 17.72
C ASN A 7 -32.38 -21.38 17.11
N PRO A 8 -32.57 -22.55 16.47
CA PRO A 8 -31.48 -23.39 15.96
C PRO A 8 -30.90 -22.95 14.61
N GLY A 9 -31.16 -21.70 14.16
CA GLY A 9 -30.87 -21.25 12.79
C GLY A 9 -29.47 -20.68 12.50
N SER A 10 -28.64 -20.39 13.51
CA SER A 10 -27.42 -19.58 13.30
C SER A 10 -26.16 -20.37 12.88
N GLU A 11 -26.12 -21.70 13.02
CA GLU A 11 -24.89 -22.47 12.76
C GLU A 11 -24.77 -22.98 11.32
N GLN A 12 -25.87 -23.13 10.58
CA GLN A 12 -25.81 -23.67 9.21
C GLN A 12 -25.33 -22.66 8.14
N PHE A 13 -25.37 -21.35 8.42
CA PHE A 13 -24.84 -20.33 7.52
C PHE A 13 -23.29 -20.34 7.42
N SER A 14 -22.61 -21.04 8.34
CA SER A 14 -21.14 -20.97 8.49
C SER A 14 -20.35 -21.78 7.48
N LEU A 15 -20.84 -22.96 7.05
CA LEU A 15 -20.05 -23.90 6.24
C LEU A 15 -20.25 -23.73 4.74
N VAL A 16 -21.49 -23.57 4.27
CA VAL A 16 -21.78 -23.48 2.82
C VAL A 16 -21.32 -22.15 2.23
N SER A 17 -21.41 -21.05 2.99
CA SER A 17 -20.83 -19.76 2.58
C SER A 17 -19.30 -19.81 2.57
N LEU A 18 -18.70 -20.61 3.45
CA LEU A 18 -17.24 -20.76 3.55
C LEU A 18 -16.62 -21.49 2.35
N GLU A 19 -17.21 -22.59 1.88
CA GLU A 19 -16.70 -23.29 0.69
C GLU A 19 -16.79 -22.40 -0.56
N LYS A 20 -17.92 -21.71 -0.76
CA LYS A 20 -18.07 -20.77 -1.88
C LYS A 20 -17.07 -19.62 -1.81
N SER A 21 -16.82 -19.13 -0.60
CA SER A 21 -15.80 -18.11 -0.34
C SER A 21 -14.38 -18.59 -0.65
N GLN A 22 -14.03 -19.85 -0.30
CA GLN A 22 -12.73 -20.43 -0.63
C GLN A 22 -12.57 -20.69 -2.14
N GLN A 23 -13.64 -21.11 -2.80
CA GLN A 23 -13.64 -21.32 -4.25
C GLN A 23 -13.51 -20.00 -5.02
N ALA A 24 -14.14 -18.93 -4.52
CA ALA A 24 -13.98 -17.57 -5.04
C ALA A 24 -12.53 -17.06 -4.82
N ALA A 25 -11.97 -17.21 -3.62
CA ALA A 25 -10.59 -16.82 -3.33
C ALA A 25 -9.56 -17.61 -4.17
N SER A 26 -9.80 -18.90 -4.38
CA SER A 26 -8.94 -19.76 -5.23
C SER A 26 -9.02 -19.35 -6.69
N SER A 27 -10.23 -19.04 -7.19
CA SER A 27 -10.43 -18.48 -8.54
C SER A 27 -9.68 -17.15 -8.71
N TYR A 28 -9.67 -16.31 -7.67
CA TYR A 28 -8.96 -15.04 -7.68
C TYR A 28 -7.44 -15.19 -7.72
N SER A 29 -6.88 -16.10 -6.92
CA SER A 29 -5.45 -16.41 -6.97
C SER A 29 -5.03 -16.90 -8.36
N ASN A 30 -5.88 -17.69 -9.02
CA ASN A 30 -5.62 -18.18 -10.37
C ASN A 30 -5.74 -17.07 -11.44
N MET A 31 -6.74 -16.19 -11.33
CA MET A 31 -6.87 -15.01 -12.21
C MET A 31 -5.69 -14.05 -12.05
N SER A 32 -5.24 -13.81 -10.81
CA SER A 32 -4.09 -12.95 -10.51
C SER A 32 -2.79 -13.48 -11.13
N ARG A 33 -2.53 -14.79 -11.05
CA ARG A 33 -1.37 -15.42 -11.73
C ARG A 33 -1.45 -15.26 -13.24
N ARG A 34 -2.63 -15.50 -13.81
CA ARG A 34 -2.85 -15.42 -15.26
C ARG A 34 -2.63 -14.01 -15.79
N ALA A 35 -3.08 -12.99 -15.07
CA ALA A 35 -2.87 -11.59 -15.43
C ALA A 35 -1.39 -11.16 -15.38
N ARG A 36 -0.58 -11.80 -14.52
CA ARG A 36 0.87 -11.54 -14.43
C ARG A 36 1.70 -12.33 -15.45
N GLY A 37 1.07 -13.15 -16.30
CA GLY A 37 1.79 -14.01 -17.24
C GLY A 37 2.60 -15.11 -16.56
N GLU A 38 2.32 -15.43 -15.29
CA GLU A 38 2.90 -16.59 -14.61
C GLU A 38 2.23 -17.84 -15.18
N ALA A 39 2.85 -18.45 -16.19
CA ALA A 39 2.41 -19.74 -16.70
C ALA A 39 2.54 -20.79 -15.58
N ASP A 40 1.48 -21.55 -15.33
CA ASP A 40 1.51 -22.71 -14.42
C ASP A 40 2.51 -23.74 -14.97
N SER A 41 3.77 -23.63 -14.54
CA SER A 41 4.80 -24.61 -14.80
C SER A 41 4.62 -25.77 -13.82
N THR A 42 3.59 -26.58 -14.06
CA THR A 42 3.52 -27.94 -13.53
C THR A 42 4.32 -28.86 -14.45
N LEU A 43 5.64 -28.65 -14.50
CA LEU A 43 6.57 -29.65 -15.00
C LEU A 43 7.30 -30.24 -13.79
N SER A 44 6.83 -31.42 -13.40
CA SER A 44 7.51 -32.34 -12.51
C SER A 44 8.95 -32.57 -12.99
N VAL A 45 9.92 -32.05 -12.24
CA VAL A 45 11.34 -32.35 -12.45
C VAL A 45 11.67 -33.61 -11.66
N ASN A 46 12.04 -34.66 -12.38
CA ASN A 46 12.64 -35.87 -11.82
C ASN A 46 13.97 -35.52 -11.15
N GLU A 47 14.13 -36.01 -9.91
CA GLU A 47 15.41 -36.15 -9.23
C GLU A 47 16.23 -37.25 -9.92
N GLU A 48 17.28 -36.90 -10.64
CA GLU A 48 18.48 -37.74 -10.72
C GLU A 48 19.65 -36.98 -11.36
N GLU A 49 20.85 -37.41 -11.01
CA GLU A 49 22.17 -37.01 -11.54
C GLU A 49 22.89 -35.77 -10.99
N ALA A 50 23.78 -36.10 -10.05
CA ALA A 50 25.23 -36.05 -10.26
C ALA A 50 26.02 -35.05 -9.40
N LYS A 51 26.51 -35.62 -8.30
CA LYS A 51 27.76 -35.29 -7.62
C LYS A 51 28.89 -35.08 -8.63
N GLU A 52 29.63 -33.97 -8.57
CA GLU A 52 31.07 -34.03 -8.82
C GLU A 52 31.89 -32.86 -8.24
N LYS A 53 32.86 -33.27 -7.40
CA LYS A 53 34.18 -32.66 -7.09
C LYS A 53 34.29 -31.35 -6.29
N LEU A 54 34.61 -31.58 -5.01
CA LEU A 54 35.49 -30.79 -4.16
C LEU A 54 36.90 -30.60 -4.76
N ALA A 55 37.43 -29.38 -4.68
CA ALA A 55 38.86 -29.11 -4.49
C ALA A 55 39.07 -27.74 -3.79
N PRO A 56 40.07 -27.60 -2.90
CA PRO A 56 40.21 -26.46 -1.98
C PRO A 56 40.92 -25.23 -2.59
N PRO A 57 40.74 -24.02 -2.01
CA PRO A 57 41.32 -22.78 -2.53
C PRO A 57 42.80 -22.62 -2.15
N LYS A 58 43.60 -22.09 -3.09
CA LYS A 58 45.00 -21.64 -2.86
C LYS A 58 45.07 -20.14 -2.55
N PRO A 59 46.12 -19.69 -1.83
CA PRO A 59 46.15 -18.40 -1.15
C PRO A 59 46.61 -17.20 -2.01
N ALA A 60 46.29 -16.01 -1.49
CA ALA A 60 46.46 -14.67 -2.02
C ALA A 60 47.90 -14.25 -2.39
N PRO A 61 48.06 -13.23 -3.26
CA PRO A 61 49.24 -12.38 -3.30
C PRO A 61 49.01 -11.01 -2.62
N LYS A 62 50.00 -10.63 -1.79
CA LYS A 62 50.22 -9.31 -1.22
C LYS A 62 50.76 -8.33 -2.28
N THR A 63 50.36 -7.06 -2.21
CA THR A 63 51.05 -5.85 -2.72
C THR A 63 50.19 -4.64 -2.37
N LYS A 64 50.66 -3.41 -2.14
CA LYS A 64 51.92 -2.79 -1.73
C LYS A 64 51.57 -1.31 -1.49
N ASP A 65 52.39 -0.62 -0.72
CA ASP A 65 52.29 0.79 -0.33
C ASP A 65 52.13 1.80 -1.48
N SER A 66 51.52 2.95 -1.17
CA SER A 66 51.77 4.32 -1.69
C SER A 66 50.49 5.15 -1.59
N ALA A 67 50.45 6.46 -1.45
CA ALA A 67 51.38 7.49 -1.01
C ALA A 67 50.53 8.73 -0.73
N ALA A 68 51.07 9.64 0.07
CA ALA A 68 50.47 10.92 0.41
C ALA A 68 50.10 11.79 -0.81
N LYS A 69 49.06 12.62 -0.65
CA LYS A 69 49.05 13.96 -1.25
C LYS A 69 48.11 14.93 -0.52
N ASP A 70 48.73 15.91 0.13
CA ASP A 70 48.26 17.27 0.37
C ASP A 70 47.51 17.84 -0.84
N GLN A 71 46.38 18.52 -0.61
CA GLN A 71 46.04 19.79 -1.29
C GLN A 71 45.12 20.69 -0.43
N ASP A 72 45.73 21.77 0.03
CA ASP A 72 45.29 23.17 -0.04
C ASP A 72 43.88 23.59 0.41
N LYS A 73 43.87 24.24 1.57
CA LYS A 73 42.85 25.18 2.04
C LYS A 73 42.87 26.46 1.20
N LYS A 74 41.84 26.71 0.39
CA LYS A 74 41.59 28.01 -0.25
C LYS A 74 40.40 28.72 0.39
N LYS A 75 40.69 29.75 1.20
CA LYS A 75 39.74 30.76 1.72
C LYS A 75 38.93 31.37 0.57
N LYS A 76 37.60 31.36 0.67
CA LYS A 76 36.70 32.20 -0.14
C LYS A 76 36.25 33.43 0.66
N PRO A 77 36.18 34.62 0.04
CA PRO A 77 35.77 35.86 0.70
C PRO A 77 34.25 35.94 0.91
N ALA A 78 33.86 36.65 1.97
CA ALA A 78 32.50 36.95 2.36
C ALA A 78 31.72 37.66 1.23
N LYS A 79 30.61 37.05 0.79
CA LYS A 79 29.64 37.68 -0.11
C LYS A 79 28.58 38.41 0.72
N LYS A 80 28.42 39.70 0.44
CA LYS A 80 27.34 40.58 0.90
C LYS A 80 25.97 39.95 0.62
N ALA A 81 25.06 40.08 1.59
CA ALA A 81 23.66 39.70 1.48
C ALA A 81 22.96 40.50 0.36
N PRO A 82 22.22 39.85 -0.54
CA PRO A 82 21.37 40.55 -1.50
C PRO A 82 20.08 41.05 -0.84
N PRO A 83 19.51 42.16 -1.34
CA PRO A 83 18.29 42.75 -0.80
C PRO A 83 17.08 41.83 -1.04
N LEU A 84 16.22 41.74 -0.02
CA LEU A 84 14.90 41.10 -0.09
C LEU A 84 14.07 41.78 -1.18
N ARG A 85 13.79 41.04 -2.26
CA ARG A 85 12.93 41.47 -3.37
C ARG A 85 11.68 40.60 -3.36
N GLY A 86 10.53 41.27 -3.56
CA GLY A 86 9.18 40.77 -3.35
C GLY A 86 8.76 39.60 -4.25
N GLU A 87 7.50 39.23 -4.03
CA GLU A 87 6.82 37.95 -4.33
C GLU A 87 6.90 37.43 -5.78
N ASP A 88 7.45 38.18 -6.73
CA ASP A 88 7.64 37.77 -8.13
C ASP A 88 8.84 36.83 -8.36
N ALA A 89 9.75 36.67 -7.38
CA ALA A 89 10.95 35.83 -7.53
C ALA A 89 10.69 34.31 -7.42
N ILE A 90 9.47 33.90 -7.06
CA ILE A 90 9.13 32.48 -6.87
C ILE A 90 8.87 31.80 -8.22
N ASP A 91 8.27 32.52 -9.17
CA ASP A 91 7.94 31.96 -10.49
C ASP A 91 9.18 31.73 -11.36
N ASP A 92 10.13 32.68 -11.37
CA ASP A 92 11.42 32.52 -12.07
C ASP A 92 12.25 31.34 -11.53
N SER A 93 12.07 30.97 -10.25
CA SER A 93 12.77 29.84 -9.64
C SER A 93 12.17 28.49 -10.06
N LEU A 94 10.89 28.42 -10.40
CA LEU A 94 10.24 27.18 -10.83
C LEU A 94 10.66 26.81 -12.25
N ASP A 95 10.75 27.80 -13.15
CA ASP A 95 11.18 27.57 -14.53
C ASP A 95 12.66 27.15 -14.59
N ASP A 96 13.53 27.71 -13.75
CA ASP A 96 14.94 27.27 -13.65
C ASP A 96 15.06 25.83 -13.10
N ILE A 97 14.17 25.44 -12.17
CA ILE A 97 14.11 24.05 -11.67
C ILE A 97 13.63 23.10 -12.77
N LEU A 98 12.59 23.46 -13.53
CA LEU A 98 12.07 22.65 -14.62
C LEU A 98 13.12 22.48 -15.74
N ALA A 99 13.82 23.56 -16.10
CA ALA A 99 14.90 23.51 -17.08
C ALA A 99 16.05 22.57 -16.64
N LYS A 100 16.44 22.60 -15.36
CA LYS A 100 17.44 21.69 -14.80
C LYS A 100 17.00 20.23 -14.78
N ILE A 101 15.70 19.97 -14.56
CA ILE A 101 15.13 18.62 -14.62
C ILE A 101 15.15 18.10 -16.06
N GLU A 102 14.84 18.93 -17.05
CA GLU A 102 14.92 18.55 -18.46
C GLU A 102 16.36 18.27 -18.91
N GLU A 103 17.33 19.10 -18.50
CA GLU A 103 18.74 18.88 -18.78
C GLU A 103 19.23 17.56 -18.16
N PHE A 104 18.86 17.30 -16.90
CA PHE A 104 19.16 16.04 -16.23
C PHE A 104 18.57 14.84 -16.96
N ASN A 105 17.29 14.90 -17.36
CA ASN A 105 16.64 13.83 -18.13
C ASN A 105 17.34 13.58 -19.47
N ARG A 106 17.81 14.64 -20.14
CA ARG A 106 18.59 14.51 -21.37
C ARG A 106 19.93 13.83 -21.12
N SER A 107 20.66 14.20 -20.07
CA SER A 107 21.91 13.56 -19.68
C SER A 107 21.73 12.08 -19.31
N VAL A 108 20.68 11.75 -18.55
CA VAL A 108 20.34 10.35 -18.21
C VAL A 108 20.00 9.55 -19.46
N ARG A 109 19.24 10.12 -20.40
CA ARG A 109 18.89 9.45 -21.65
C ARG A 109 20.13 9.18 -22.50
N VAL A 110 21.06 10.14 -22.62
CA VAL A 110 22.35 9.95 -23.33
C VAL A 110 23.21 8.89 -22.65
N LEU A 111 23.27 8.89 -21.31
CA LEU A 111 23.98 7.87 -20.54
C LEU A 111 23.40 6.48 -20.82
N MET A 112 22.07 6.33 -20.82
CA MET A 112 21.39 5.06 -21.07
C MET A 112 21.55 4.57 -22.51
N THR A 113 21.49 5.46 -23.51
CA THR A 113 21.72 5.07 -24.91
C THR A 113 23.15 4.62 -25.16
N ASN A 114 24.13 5.30 -24.55
CA ASN A 114 25.54 4.92 -24.69
C ASN A 114 25.87 3.66 -23.88
N ALA A 115 25.29 3.51 -22.68
CA ALA A 115 25.40 2.30 -21.89
C ALA A 115 24.79 1.09 -22.59
N SER A 116 23.66 1.25 -23.28
CA SER A 116 23.01 0.18 -24.07
C SER A 116 23.89 -0.35 -25.20
N ALA A 117 24.61 0.54 -25.91
CA ALA A 117 25.53 0.16 -26.98
C ALA A 117 26.77 -0.58 -26.45
N ALA A 118 27.30 -0.18 -25.29
CA ALA A 118 28.46 -0.81 -24.65
C ALA A 118 28.11 -2.08 -23.83
N ALA A 119 26.87 -2.19 -23.33
CA ALA A 119 26.43 -3.27 -22.44
C ALA A 119 26.33 -4.63 -23.11
N LYS A 120 26.22 -4.72 -24.45
CA LYS A 120 26.12 -6.01 -25.14
C LYS A 120 27.36 -6.91 -24.94
N ASN A 121 28.53 -6.34 -24.62
CA ASN A 121 29.77 -7.11 -24.42
C ASN A 121 30.39 -6.98 -23.01
N ILE A 122 29.97 -6.00 -22.19
CA ILE A 122 30.57 -5.71 -20.86
C ILE A 122 29.63 -6.08 -19.68
N SER A 123 28.37 -6.40 -19.98
CA SER A 123 27.29 -6.54 -19.00
C SER A 123 27.55 -7.53 -17.85
N LEU A 124 28.19 -8.67 -18.10
CA LEU A 124 28.26 -9.73 -17.09
C LEU A 124 29.37 -9.55 -16.03
N VAL A 125 30.47 -8.89 -16.37
CA VAL A 125 31.65 -8.81 -15.46
C VAL A 125 31.63 -7.54 -14.61
N VAL A 126 31.08 -6.43 -15.14
CA VAL A 126 31.14 -5.12 -14.47
C VAL A 126 29.83 -4.74 -13.78
N ILE A 127 28.67 -5.12 -14.34
CA ILE A 127 27.37 -4.70 -13.78
C ILE A 127 27.02 -5.52 -12.53
N THR A 128 27.41 -6.79 -12.49
CA THR A 128 27.14 -7.71 -11.36
C THR A 128 27.60 -7.18 -10.00
N PRO A 129 28.85 -6.68 -9.82
CA PRO A 129 29.26 -6.10 -8.54
C PRO A 129 28.67 -4.71 -8.25
N LEU A 130 28.11 -4.00 -9.24
CA LEU A 130 27.54 -2.66 -9.09
C LEU A 130 26.04 -2.67 -8.73
N LEU A 131 25.33 -3.77 -8.96
CA LEU A 131 23.91 -3.96 -8.60
C LEU A 131 23.56 -3.59 -7.14
N PRO A 132 24.35 -3.98 -6.12
CA PRO A 132 24.04 -3.63 -4.72
C PRO A 132 24.12 -2.12 -4.47
N LEU A 133 25.08 -1.45 -5.11
CA LEU A 133 25.28 -0.01 -4.98
C LEU A 133 24.19 0.77 -5.70
N LEU A 134 23.78 0.33 -6.88
CA LEU A 134 22.65 0.91 -7.62
C LEU A 134 21.33 0.77 -6.83
N ASN A 135 21.09 -0.40 -6.24
CA ASN A 135 19.91 -0.62 -5.39
C ASN A 135 19.92 0.28 -4.14
N THR A 136 21.10 0.52 -3.56
CA THR A 136 21.25 1.45 -2.42
C THR A 136 20.97 2.90 -2.85
N LEU A 137 21.47 3.32 -4.02
CA LEU A 137 21.20 4.65 -4.58
C LEU A 137 19.71 4.85 -4.89
N LEU A 138 19.05 3.85 -5.49
CA LEU A 138 17.61 3.85 -5.78
C LEU A 138 16.78 3.95 -4.49
N ARG A 139 17.19 3.26 -3.42
CA ARG A 139 16.53 3.39 -2.10
C ARG A 139 16.69 4.80 -1.51
N LEU A 140 17.85 5.41 -1.68
CA LEU A 140 18.13 6.78 -1.24
C LEU A 140 17.29 7.81 -2.00
N LEU A 141 16.99 7.55 -3.28
CA LEU A 141 16.13 8.38 -4.11
C LEU A 141 14.63 8.18 -3.83
N ASN A 142 14.22 7.04 -3.27
CA ASN A 142 12.82 6.75 -2.99
C ASN A 142 12.24 7.62 -1.84
N ALA A 143 13.05 7.92 -0.82
CA ALA A 143 12.63 8.76 0.30
C ALA A 143 12.24 10.20 -0.11
N PRO A 144 13.04 10.94 -0.90
CA PRO A 144 12.65 12.27 -1.37
C PRO A 144 11.46 12.25 -2.34
N LEU A 145 11.28 11.19 -3.14
CA LEU A 145 10.10 11.05 -4.01
C LEU A 145 8.80 10.93 -3.21
N GLN A 146 8.81 10.20 -2.08
CA GLN A 146 7.66 10.14 -1.17
C GLN A 146 7.35 11.51 -0.53
N PHE A 147 8.39 12.29 -0.22
CA PHE A 147 8.22 13.65 0.30
C PHE A 147 7.60 14.59 -0.74
N ILE A 148 7.99 14.47 -2.01
CA ILE A 148 7.39 15.23 -3.12
C ILE A 148 5.89 14.89 -3.25
N ASN A 149 5.51 13.61 -3.17
CA ASN A 149 4.09 13.22 -3.19
C ASN A 149 3.29 13.79 -2.01
N LEU A 150 3.88 13.84 -0.81
CA LEU A 150 3.25 14.47 0.37
C LEU A 150 3.11 15.99 0.21
N LEU A 151 4.11 16.66 -0.35
CA LEU A 151 4.05 18.09 -0.64
C LEU A 151 2.99 18.40 -1.70
N SER A 152 2.92 17.62 -2.78
CA SER A 152 1.89 17.78 -3.81
C SER A 152 0.49 17.63 -3.22
N ARG A 153 0.28 16.69 -2.29
CA ARG A 153 -1.01 16.54 -1.60
C ARG A 153 -1.34 17.73 -0.72
N LYS A 154 -0.38 18.24 0.06
CA LYS A 154 -0.56 19.41 0.92
C LYS A 154 -0.80 20.71 0.13
N ILE A 155 -0.16 20.85 -1.03
CA ILE A 155 -0.40 21.96 -1.95
C ILE A 155 -1.80 21.83 -2.57
N ASN A 156 -2.21 20.62 -2.97
CA ASN A 156 -3.55 20.39 -3.52
C ASN A 156 -4.64 20.65 -2.47
N GLU A 157 -4.42 20.31 -1.20
CA GLU A 157 -5.30 20.65 -0.07
C GLU A 157 -5.40 22.16 0.18
N ARG A 158 -4.31 22.93 -0.03
CA ARG A 158 -4.35 24.40 0.08
C ARG A 158 -4.97 25.09 -1.13
N MET A 159 -4.76 24.56 -2.33
CA MET A 159 -5.28 25.11 -3.59
C MET A 159 -6.77 24.75 -3.80
N SER A 160 -7.22 23.61 -3.27
CA SER A 160 -8.63 23.21 -3.25
C SER A 160 -9.42 23.88 -2.12
N GLY A 161 -8.94 25.02 -1.59
CA GLY A 161 -9.58 25.87 -0.60
C GLY A 161 -10.96 26.34 -1.03
N LYS A 162 -11.94 25.44 -0.94
CA LYS A 162 -13.35 25.73 -0.84
C LYS A 162 -13.56 26.19 0.59
N ALA A 163 -13.79 27.49 0.74
CA ALA A 163 -13.95 28.15 2.02
C ALA A 163 -14.95 27.39 2.92
N PRO A 164 -14.68 27.27 4.23
CA PRO A 164 -15.65 26.73 5.16
C PRO A 164 -16.87 27.66 5.17
N SER A 165 -18.01 27.17 4.68
CA SER A 165 -19.30 27.84 4.82
C SER A 165 -19.71 27.83 6.29
N SER A 166 -19.25 28.84 7.01
CA SER A 166 -19.80 29.28 8.28
C SER A 166 -21.11 30.00 8.00
N THR A 167 -22.24 29.28 8.02
CA THR A 167 -23.57 29.92 8.08
C THR A 167 -23.93 30.10 9.54
N ALA A 168 -23.66 31.30 10.06
CA ALA A 168 -24.24 31.80 11.30
C ALA A 168 -25.70 32.22 11.05
N GLN A 169 -26.55 31.90 12.02
CA GLN A 169 -27.95 32.26 12.14
C GLN A 169 -28.19 33.77 12.33
N ALA A 170 -29.48 34.13 12.18
CA ALA A 170 -30.19 35.41 12.34
C ALA A 170 -30.34 36.19 11.02
N ASP A 171 -31.53 36.55 10.53
CA ASP A 171 -32.77 36.88 11.23
C ASP A 171 -34.02 36.82 10.31
N THR A 172 -35.14 36.38 10.91
CA THR A 172 -36.56 36.77 10.67
C THR A 172 -37.09 37.10 9.26
N VAL A 173 -37.87 36.15 8.68
CA VAL A 173 -39.13 36.47 7.96
C VAL A 173 -40.18 35.41 8.31
N ALA A 174 -41.28 35.86 8.90
CA ALA A 174 -42.46 35.06 9.21
C ALA A 174 -43.13 34.55 7.92
N ALA A 175 -43.15 33.23 7.73
CA ALA A 175 -44.04 32.54 6.82
C ALA A 175 -44.39 31.18 7.46
N GLU A 176 -45.66 30.83 7.36
CA GLU A 176 -46.36 29.81 8.15
C GLU A 176 -45.68 28.43 8.12
N ASP A 177 -45.43 27.92 9.32
CA ASP A 177 -44.68 26.71 9.65
C ASP A 177 -45.59 25.46 9.48
N LEU A 178 -45.48 24.79 8.34
CA LEU A 178 -45.86 23.38 8.19
C LEU A 178 -44.65 22.54 8.59
N HIS A 179 -44.54 22.24 9.88
CA HIS A 179 -43.59 21.25 10.39
C HIS A 179 -43.93 19.87 9.83
N GLU A 180 -43.37 19.54 8.67
CA GLU A 180 -43.18 18.17 8.23
C GLU A 180 -42.07 17.58 9.09
N GLU A 181 -42.46 17.01 10.23
CA GLU A 181 -41.62 16.26 11.16
C GLU A 181 -41.03 15.06 10.38
N THR A 182 -39.94 15.31 9.67
CA THR A 182 -39.20 14.28 8.94
C THR A 182 -38.55 13.41 10.00
N GLU A 183 -39.28 12.37 10.40
CA GLU A 183 -38.85 11.33 11.32
C GLU A 183 -37.47 10.83 10.89
N ALA A 184 -36.44 11.32 11.59
CA ALA A 184 -35.05 11.06 11.26
C ALA A 184 -34.84 9.55 11.32
N ALA A 185 -34.64 8.94 10.15
CA ALA A 185 -34.44 7.51 10.02
C ALA A 185 -33.40 7.04 11.07
N PRO A 186 -33.68 5.97 11.83
CA PRO A 186 -32.83 5.53 12.92
C PRO A 186 -31.39 5.34 12.41
N ALA A 187 -30.44 5.99 13.10
CA ALA A 187 -29.04 5.93 12.72
C ALA A 187 -28.60 4.46 12.59
N PRO A 188 -27.97 4.07 11.48
CA PRO A 188 -27.57 2.68 11.25
C PRO A 188 -26.66 2.23 12.40
N PRO A 189 -26.78 0.96 12.85
CA PRO A 189 -25.96 0.44 13.93
C PRO A 189 -24.48 0.61 13.62
N ALA A 190 -23.74 1.20 14.56
CA ALA A 190 -22.33 1.50 14.38
C ALA A 190 -21.52 0.20 14.24
N ALA A 191 -20.90 0.00 13.09
CA ALA A 191 -20.06 -1.15 12.82
C ALA A 191 -18.87 -1.20 13.78
N LYS A 192 -18.58 -2.38 14.36
CA LYS A 192 -17.36 -2.57 15.14
C LYS A 192 -16.14 -2.45 14.24
N THR A 193 -15.25 -1.53 14.59
CA THR A 193 -13.97 -1.32 13.91
C THR A 193 -12.83 -1.98 14.68
N ALA A 194 -11.78 -2.42 13.99
CA ALA A 194 -10.54 -2.89 14.60
C ALA A 194 -9.32 -2.31 13.89
N SER A 195 -8.15 -2.45 14.52
CA SER A 195 -6.89 -1.94 14.01
C SER A 195 -5.90 -3.06 13.67
N PHE A 196 -4.78 -2.74 13.01
CA PHE A 196 -3.77 -3.76 12.69
C PHE A 196 -3.04 -4.27 13.94
N SER A 197 -3.01 -3.48 15.02
CA SER A 197 -2.55 -3.94 16.34
C SER A 197 -3.39 -5.11 16.84
N ASP A 198 -4.71 -5.06 16.66
CA ASP A 198 -5.60 -6.17 17.04
C ASP A 198 -5.28 -7.45 16.25
N MET A 199 -4.96 -7.30 14.95
CA MET A 199 -4.59 -8.44 14.11
C MET A 199 -3.28 -9.09 14.55
N LEU A 200 -2.30 -8.27 14.96
CA LEU A 200 -1.03 -8.73 15.53
C LEU A 200 -1.19 -9.49 16.84
N GLU A 201 -2.06 -9.01 17.73
CA GLU A 201 -2.38 -9.66 19.01
C GLU A 201 -3.00 -11.05 18.77
N LEU A 202 -3.85 -11.16 17.75
CA LEU A 202 -4.46 -12.42 17.32
C LEU A 202 -3.51 -13.31 16.49
N ASN A 203 -2.27 -12.89 16.25
CA ASN A 203 -1.30 -13.60 15.42
C ASN A 203 -1.79 -13.85 13.98
N ILE A 204 -2.57 -12.90 13.46
CA ILE A 204 -3.03 -12.84 12.07
C ILE A 204 -2.03 -11.99 11.29
N LEU A 205 -1.57 -12.47 10.14
CA LEU A 205 -0.59 -11.77 9.31
C LEU A 205 -1.17 -11.49 7.92
N PHE A 206 -1.29 -10.21 7.59
CA PHE A 206 -1.63 -9.76 6.26
C PHE A 206 -0.38 -9.44 5.42
N THR A 207 -0.49 -9.70 4.13
CA THR A 207 0.52 -9.44 3.10
C THR A 207 -0.06 -8.57 2.00
N ASP A 208 0.81 -7.90 1.26
CA ASP A 208 0.47 -7.19 0.04
C ASP A 208 0.32 -8.14 -1.17
N ASN A 209 0.08 -7.57 -2.35
CA ASN A 209 -0.06 -8.28 -3.62
C ASN A 209 1.20 -9.05 -4.06
N MET A 210 2.34 -8.79 -3.43
CA MET A 210 3.65 -9.41 -3.66
C MET A 210 4.01 -10.42 -2.56
N LYS A 211 3.05 -10.77 -1.68
CA LYS A 211 3.25 -11.65 -0.51
C LYS A 211 4.26 -11.09 0.50
N LYS A 212 4.52 -9.79 0.49
CA LYS A 212 5.33 -9.13 1.51
C LYS A 212 4.42 -8.78 2.68
N ALA A 213 4.80 -9.22 3.87
CA ALA A 213 4.09 -8.90 5.10
C ALA A 213 3.92 -7.38 5.27
N LEU A 214 2.68 -6.94 5.52
CA LEU A 214 2.36 -5.52 5.78
C LEU A 214 2.99 -5.04 7.09
N TYR A 215 3.13 -5.95 8.05
CA TYR A 215 3.77 -5.74 9.33
C TYR A 215 4.51 -7.00 9.75
N LYS A 216 5.52 -6.85 10.61
CA LYS A 216 6.29 -7.97 11.14
C LYS A 216 6.21 -7.98 12.66
N LYS A 217 5.85 -9.13 13.22
CA LYS A 217 5.91 -9.34 14.66
C LYS A 217 7.38 -9.36 15.09
N LYS A 218 7.83 -8.32 15.78
CA LYS A 218 9.16 -8.34 16.42
C LYS A 218 9.09 -9.30 17.62
N PRO A 219 9.98 -10.30 17.73
CA PRO A 219 10.00 -11.19 18.87
C PRO A 219 10.18 -10.37 20.15
N GLY A 220 9.32 -10.60 21.15
CA GLY A 220 9.33 -9.87 22.42
C GLY A 220 8.54 -8.55 22.42
N MET A 221 7.91 -8.16 21.31
CA MET A 221 7.04 -6.98 21.28
C MET A 221 5.64 -7.35 21.76
N THR A 222 5.34 -7.06 23.03
CA THR A 222 3.98 -7.02 23.59
C THR A 222 3.29 -5.67 23.34
N GLN A 223 3.97 -4.74 22.68
CA GLN A 223 3.46 -3.40 22.42
C GLN A 223 2.56 -3.36 21.17
N LYS A 224 1.43 -2.68 21.34
CA LYS A 224 0.62 -2.14 20.26
C LYS A 224 1.50 -1.36 19.28
N LEU A 225 1.14 -1.39 18.00
CA LEU A 225 1.82 -0.58 17.00
C LEU A 225 1.69 0.91 17.36
N GLY A 226 2.74 1.68 17.07
CA GLY A 226 2.62 3.14 17.17
C GLY A 226 1.62 3.68 16.15
N ALA A 227 0.98 4.82 16.43
CA ALA A 227 0.01 5.44 15.52
C ALA A 227 0.58 5.67 14.10
N MET A 228 1.86 6.06 14.01
CA MET A 228 2.56 6.24 12.73
C MET A 228 2.78 4.92 11.98
N GLU A 229 3.07 3.82 12.71
CA GLU A 229 3.23 2.50 12.11
C GLU A 229 1.89 1.98 11.59
N GLU A 230 0.82 2.13 12.37
CA GLU A 230 -0.55 1.82 11.97
C GLU A 230 -0.94 2.58 10.70
N ASP A 231 -0.74 3.89 10.65
CA ASP A 231 -1.08 4.70 9.47
C ASP A 231 -0.32 4.26 8.21
N LEU A 232 0.95 3.88 8.35
CA LEU A 232 1.75 3.35 7.24
C LEU A 232 1.23 1.99 6.77
N ILE A 233 0.88 1.10 7.70
CA ILE A 233 0.32 -0.22 7.39
C ILE A 233 -1.03 -0.07 6.68
N VAL A 234 -1.91 0.78 7.18
CA VAL A 234 -3.21 1.09 6.56
C VAL A 234 -2.99 1.66 5.16
N SER A 235 -2.05 2.59 4.98
CA SER A 235 -1.76 3.17 3.66
C SER A 235 -1.30 2.10 2.65
N ASN A 236 -0.46 1.15 3.07
CA ASN A 236 -0.04 0.03 2.23
C ASN A 236 -1.19 -0.95 1.93
N ALA A 237 -2.08 -1.18 2.91
CA ALA A 237 -3.26 -2.01 2.72
C ALA A 237 -4.22 -1.41 1.68
N LEU A 238 -4.51 -0.10 1.78
CA LEU A 238 -5.34 0.62 0.82
C LEU A 238 -4.79 0.52 -0.60
N LEU A 239 -3.47 0.73 -0.75
CA LEU A 239 -2.81 0.58 -2.06
C LEU A 239 -2.96 -0.84 -2.60
N ALA A 240 -2.69 -1.86 -1.79
CA ALA A 240 -2.79 -3.25 -2.20
C ALA A 240 -4.23 -3.64 -2.60
N ILE A 241 -5.24 -3.16 -1.87
CA ILE A 241 -6.66 -3.38 -2.21
C ILE A 241 -6.99 -2.69 -3.54
N ALA A 242 -6.65 -1.40 -3.68
CA ALA A 242 -6.97 -0.62 -4.88
C ALA A 242 -6.31 -1.17 -6.15
N GLU A 243 -5.05 -1.60 -6.08
CA GLU A 243 -4.33 -2.25 -7.20
C GLU A 243 -5.02 -3.52 -7.70
N CYS A 244 -5.77 -4.21 -6.83
CA CYS A 244 -6.49 -5.42 -7.20
C CYS A 244 -7.90 -5.16 -7.72
N ALA A 245 -8.40 -3.92 -7.69
CA ALA A 245 -9.77 -3.61 -8.07
C ALA A 245 -10.10 -4.05 -9.50
N GLU A 246 -9.18 -3.90 -10.46
CA GLU A 246 -9.39 -4.26 -11.87
C GLU A 246 -9.79 -5.73 -12.07
N PHE A 247 -9.30 -6.64 -11.22
CA PHE A 247 -9.64 -8.07 -11.31
C PHE A 247 -11.04 -8.38 -10.76
N THR A 248 -11.74 -7.41 -10.18
CA THR A 248 -13.10 -7.56 -9.64
C THR A 248 -14.21 -7.06 -10.56
N ALA A 249 -13.87 -6.54 -11.75
CA ALA A 249 -14.85 -5.92 -12.66
C ALA A 249 -16.02 -6.86 -13.03
N GLU A 250 -15.77 -8.16 -13.11
CA GLU A 250 -16.76 -9.19 -13.46
C GLU A 250 -17.45 -9.83 -12.25
N LEU A 251 -17.05 -9.47 -11.03
CA LEU A 251 -17.62 -10.07 -9.82
C LEU A 251 -19.04 -9.52 -9.53
N PRO A 252 -19.92 -10.35 -8.97
CA PRO A 252 -21.26 -9.92 -8.59
C PRO A 252 -21.19 -8.82 -7.54
N SER A 253 -22.09 -7.83 -7.65
CA SER A 253 -22.22 -6.79 -6.64
C SER A 253 -22.84 -7.36 -5.35
N PRO A 254 -22.45 -6.85 -4.17
CA PRO A 254 -23.09 -7.24 -2.91
C PRO A 254 -24.59 -7.00 -2.95
N SER A 255 -25.37 -7.97 -2.50
CA SER A 255 -26.84 -7.90 -2.47
C SER A 255 -27.39 -7.24 -1.21
N THR A 256 -26.62 -7.25 -0.13
CA THR A 256 -27.00 -6.73 1.20
C THR A 256 -25.82 -6.02 1.86
N GLY A 257 -26.04 -5.45 3.04
CA GLY A 257 -25.00 -4.77 3.83
C GLY A 257 -24.70 -3.33 3.37
N ILE A 258 -23.62 -2.76 3.91
CA ILE A 258 -23.23 -1.35 3.69
C ILE A 258 -22.83 -1.02 2.25
N TYR A 259 -22.56 -2.05 1.45
CA TYR A 259 -22.17 -1.93 0.04
C TYR A 259 -23.22 -2.49 -0.93
N ALA A 260 -24.45 -2.71 -0.48
CA ALA A 260 -25.51 -3.26 -1.32
C ALA A 260 -25.67 -2.46 -2.63
N GLY A 261 -25.68 -3.17 -3.76
CA GLY A 261 -25.87 -2.61 -5.10
C GLY A 261 -24.66 -1.87 -5.68
N LYS A 262 -23.54 -1.73 -4.96
CA LYS A 262 -22.31 -1.11 -5.46
C LYS A 262 -21.42 -2.16 -6.14
N LYS A 263 -20.77 -1.80 -7.25
CA LYS A 263 -19.81 -2.73 -7.89
C LYS A 263 -18.57 -2.89 -7.01
N ILE A 264 -18.08 -4.13 -6.91
CA ILE A 264 -16.86 -4.44 -6.14
C ILE A 264 -15.66 -3.64 -6.66
N TYR A 265 -15.56 -3.47 -7.98
CA TYR A 265 -14.56 -2.60 -8.61
C TYR A 265 -14.58 -1.18 -8.00
N ASP A 266 -15.74 -0.54 -7.99
CA ASP A 266 -15.87 0.84 -7.49
C ASP A 266 -15.52 0.94 -6.00
N ILE A 267 -15.91 -0.07 -5.19
CA ILE A 267 -15.61 -0.13 -3.75
C ILE A 267 -14.10 -0.27 -3.53
N MET A 268 -13.44 -1.20 -4.23
CA MET A 268 -12.01 -1.46 -4.04
C MET A 268 -11.15 -0.31 -4.61
N SER A 269 -11.53 0.28 -5.74
CA SER A 269 -10.82 1.44 -6.31
C SER A 269 -10.90 2.68 -5.42
N ASN A 270 -11.99 2.83 -4.65
CA ASN A 270 -12.22 3.97 -3.77
C ASN A 270 -12.17 3.59 -2.28
N VAL A 271 -11.46 2.52 -1.95
CA VAL A 271 -11.34 2.03 -0.57
C VAL A 271 -10.73 3.10 0.33
N ASN A 272 -11.30 3.28 1.52
CA ASN A 272 -10.84 4.23 2.52
C ASN A 272 -10.44 3.55 3.84
N LYS A 273 -9.92 4.33 4.79
CA LYS A 273 -9.44 3.81 6.09
C LYS A 273 -10.56 3.16 6.92
N ASP A 274 -11.77 3.72 6.88
CA ASP A 274 -12.91 3.23 7.64
C ASP A 274 -13.38 1.87 7.11
N ASP A 275 -13.39 1.71 5.78
CA ASP A 275 -13.72 0.43 5.13
C ASP A 275 -12.78 -0.69 5.59
N VAL A 276 -11.47 -0.39 5.64
CA VAL A 276 -10.45 -1.32 6.16
C VAL A 276 -10.68 -1.60 7.64
N ALA A 277 -10.98 -0.58 8.45
CA ALA A 277 -11.22 -0.75 9.89
C ALA A 277 -12.45 -1.62 10.19
N ILE A 278 -13.54 -1.47 9.41
CA ILE A 278 -14.73 -2.31 9.50
C ILE A 278 -14.40 -3.76 9.10
N PHE A 279 -13.67 -3.94 8.00
CA PHE A 279 -13.20 -5.25 7.57
C PHE A 279 -12.35 -5.93 8.65
N LEU A 280 -11.40 -5.21 9.26
CA LEU A 280 -10.59 -5.74 10.35
C LEU A 280 -11.46 -6.07 11.58
N GLY A 281 -12.52 -5.31 11.83
CA GLY A 281 -13.52 -5.61 12.86
C GLY A 281 -14.21 -6.96 12.63
N PHE A 282 -14.60 -7.24 11.39
CA PHE A 282 -15.09 -8.57 10.98
C PHE A 282 -14.04 -9.67 11.20
N VAL A 283 -12.80 -9.45 10.78
CA VAL A 283 -11.70 -10.42 10.98
C VAL A 283 -11.46 -10.70 12.46
N LYS A 284 -11.51 -9.67 13.31
CA LYS A 284 -11.38 -9.77 14.77
C LYS A 284 -12.49 -10.59 15.40
N ALA A 285 -13.73 -10.47 14.90
CA ALA A 285 -14.87 -11.25 15.37
C ALA A 285 -14.79 -12.73 14.96
N TYR A 286 -14.15 -13.05 13.83
CA TYR A 286 -14.04 -14.40 13.30
C TYR A 286 -12.58 -14.84 13.00
N PRO A 287 -11.68 -14.82 14.01
CA PRO A 287 -10.25 -14.92 13.77
C PRO A 287 -9.79 -16.32 13.38
N GLY A 288 -10.55 -17.37 13.73
CA GLY A 288 -10.14 -18.77 13.53
C GLY A 288 -9.79 -19.14 12.09
N LYS A 289 -10.36 -18.45 11.08
CA LYS A 289 -10.04 -18.66 9.67
C LYS A 289 -8.71 -18.02 9.25
N TYR A 290 -8.27 -16.98 9.97
CA TYR A 290 -7.15 -16.13 9.58
C TYR A 290 -5.85 -16.48 10.32
N ILE A 291 -5.94 -17.11 11.49
CA ILE A 291 -4.80 -17.47 12.32
C ILE A 291 -3.91 -18.53 11.64
N GLY A 292 -2.59 -18.36 11.77
CA GLY A 292 -1.60 -19.38 11.40
C GLY A 292 -1.27 -19.46 9.90
N LYS A 293 -1.83 -18.56 9.08
CA LYS A 293 -1.51 -18.43 7.65
C LYS A 293 -1.29 -16.96 7.30
N GLU A 294 -0.52 -16.74 6.24
CA GLU A 294 -0.36 -15.41 5.64
C GLU A 294 -1.48 -15.18 4.62
N TRP A 295 -2.19 -14.06 4.75
CA TRP A 295 -3.30 -13.72 3.87
C TRP A 295 -2.98 -12.48 3.05
N LYS A 296 -3.28 -12.49 1.76
CA LYS A 296 -3.25 -11.25 0.99
C LYS A 296 -4.46 -10.41 1.35
N ILE A 297 -4.22 -9.16 1.76
CA ILE A 297 -5.30 -8.29 2.24
C ILE A 297 -6.32 -7.98 1.14
N SER A 298 -5.87 -7.78 -0.09
CA SER A 298 -6.72 -7.52 -1.26
C SER A 298 -7.69 -8.66 -1.55
N GLU A 299 -7.20 -9.91 -1.56
CA GLU A 299 -8.01 -11.10 -1.83
C GLU A 299 -9.02 -11.34 -0.71
N THR A 300 -8.59 -11.22 0.55
CA THR A 300 -9.50 -11.43 1.70
C THR A 300 -10.54 -10.32 1.83
N PHE A 301 -10.18 -9.08 1.50
CA PHE A 301 -11.12 -7.95 1.44
C PHE A 301 -12.15 -8.13 0.32
N ALA A 302 -11.71 -8.48 -0.91
CA ALA A 302 -12.62 -8.77 -2.02
C ALA A 302 -13.57 -9.92 -1.67
N THR A 303 -13.05 -10.98 -1.04
CA THR A 303 -13.85 -12.12 -0.58
C THR A 303 -14.88 -11.71 0.47
N TRP A 304 -14.54 -10.80 1.38
CA TRP A 304 -15.48 -10.24 2.35
C TRP A 304 -16.60 -9.45 1.64
N LEU A 305 -16.27 -8.64 0.62
CA LEU A 305 -17.26 -7.94 -0.20
C LEU A 305 -18.20 -8.89 -0.94
N ILE A 306 -17.67 -9.94 -1.58
CA ILE A 306 -18.48 -10.97 -2.28
C ILE A 306 -19.50 -11.61 -1.32
N ASN A 307 -19.14 -11.76 -0.05
CA ASN A 307 -20.02 -12.30 0.98
C ASN A 307 -20.94 -11.25 1.63
N ASN A 308 -21.22 -10.14 0.94
CA ASN A 308 -22.07 -9.03 1.39
C ASN A 308 -21.50 -8.20 2.55
N ALA A 309 -20.19 -8.23 2.76
CA ALA A 309 -19.49 -7.42 3.75
C ALA A 309 -20.17 -7.43 5.14
N PRO A 310 -20.37 -8.61 5.75
CA PRO A 310 -21.04 -8.73 7.04
C PRO A 310 -20.30 -7.89 8.09
N ILE A 311 -21.06 -7.14 8.86
CA ILE A 311 -20.56 -6.32 9.96
C ILE A 311 -20.42 -7.23 11.20
N ALA A 312 -19.37 -7.03 11.99
CA ALA A 312 -19.27 -7.65 13.30
C ALA A 312 -20.30 -7.03 14.25
N GLU A 313 -21.26 -7.83 14.70
CA GLU A 313 -22.17 -7.49 15.81
C GLU A 313 -21.46 -7.43 17.15
#